data_AF-E0RPE5-F1
#
_entry.id   AF-E0RPE5-F1
#
_cell.length_a   1.000
_cell.length_b   1.000
_cell.length_c   1.000
_cell.angle_alpha   90.00
_cell.angle_beta   90.00
_cell.angle_gamma   90.00
#
_symmetry.space_group_name_H-M   'P 1'
#
loop_
_entity.id
_entity.type
_entity.pdbx_description
1 polymer ?
#
loop_
_entity_poly.entity_id
_entity_poly.type
_entity_poly.pdbx_seq_one_letter_code
_entity_poly.pdbx_strand_id
1 'polypeptide(L)'
;MRYAGRGMLREIRHVRQEPGVFRRWFQDEYFDLIVWYRDDGPPTVERIVGFQLCYDRQGDERAFTWQAAGGWSHMRVDGGDVPFSIKQSPVLMPDGEFRTDEVLARFLEASTRLEPQLVRFIVERMESSRGGRRTQAEKRM
;
A
#
# COMPACT_ATOMS: atom_id res chain seq x y z
N MET A 1 -11.59 -21.58 6.27
CA MET A 1 -10.14 -21.56 6.56
C MET A 1 -9.86 -20.35 7.44
N ARG A 2 -9.49 -20.56 8.70
CA ARG A 2 -9.19 -19.48 9.65
C ARG A 2 -7.70 -19.17 9.54
N TYR A 3 -7.34 -18.07 8.89
CA TYR A 3 -5.99 -17.50 9.00
C TYR A 3 -5.87 -16.88 10.40
N ALA A 4 -5.59 -17.72 11.40
CA ALA A 4 -5.19 -17.25 12.72
C ALA A 4 -3.83 -16.58 12.55
N GLY A 5 -3.79 -15.26 12.76
CA GLY A 5 -2.64 -14.40 12.50
C GLY A 5 -1.35 -14.93 13.13
N ARG A 6 -0.32 -15.09 12.29
CA ARG A 6 1.11 -15.15 12.68
C ARG A 6 2.06 -14.62 11.58
N GLY A 7 1.56 -13.85 10.62
CA GLY A 7 2.41 -13.10 9.70
C GLY A 7 2.92 -11.83 10.40
N MET A 8 4.23 -11.64 10.45
CA MET A 8 4.83 -10.35 10.82
C MET A 8 5.57 -9.85 9.59
N LEU A 9 5.31 -8.59 9.19
CA LEU A 9 6.00 -7.95 8.09
C LEU A 9 7.50 -7.94 8.36
N ARG A 10 8.27 -8.49 7.41
CA ARG A 10 9.73 -8.51 7.45
C ARG A 10 10.29 -7.85 6.23
N GLU A 11 11.30 -7.01 6.43
CA GLU A 11 11.99 -6.35 5.32
C GLU A 11 12.77 -7.37 4.48
N ILE A 12 12.43 -7.41 3.19
CA ILE A 12 13.21 -8.10 2.18
C ILE A 12 14.36 -7.15 1.81
N ARG A 13 15.57 -7.54 2.19
CA ARG A 13 16.79 -6.77 1.88
C ARG A 13 17.25 -7.07 0.45
N HIS A 14 18.07 -6.17 -0.10
CA HIS A 14 18.65 -6.29 -1.44
C HIS A 14 17.62 -6.39 -2.57
N VAL A 15 16.44 -5.80 -2.38
CA VAL A 15 15.46 -5.66 -3.46
C VAL A 15 16.00 -4.74 -4.54
N ARG A 16 15.66 -5.05 -5.79
CA ARG A 16 15.95 -4.18 -6.94
C ARG A 16 15.50 -2.75 -6.63
N GLN A 17 16.36 -1.78 -6.88
CA GLN A 17 16.03 -0.36 -6.74
C GLN A 17 15.58 0.22 -8.09
N GLU A 18 14.87 1.34 -8.03
CA GLU A 18 14.34 2.05 -9.19
C GLU A 18 15.03 3.42 -9.30
N PRO A 19 15.42 3.89 -10.50
CA PRO A 19 16.08 5.19 -10.61
C PRO A 19 15.21 6.33 -10.06
N GLY A 20 15.77 7.15 -9.18
CA GLY A 20 15.13 8.35 -8.63
C GLY A 20 14.29 8.13 -7.37
N VAL A 21 14.10 6.88 -6.93
CA VAL A 21 13.43 6.56 -5.66
C VAL A 21 14.14 5.42 -4.93
N PHE A 22 14.20 5.51 -3.62
CA PHE A 22 14.65 4.42 -2.77
C PHE A 22 13.45 3.55 -2.38
N ARG A 23 13.55 2.24 -2.56
CA ARG A 23 12.47 1.27 -2.34
C ARG A 23 12.79 0.32 -1.19
N ARG A 24 11.88 0.25 -0.21
CA ARG A 24 11.83 -0.78 0.83
C ARG A 24 10.64 -1.70 0.57
N TRP A 25 10.81 -2.99 0.80
CA TRP A 25 9.76 -3.99 0.66
C TRP A 25 9.70 -4.84 1.93
N PHE A 26 8.53 -4.93 2.52
CA PHE A 26 8.20 -5.79 3.63
C PHE A 26 7.15 -6.81 3.22
N GLN A 27 7.29 -8.05 3.67
CA GLN A 27 6.38 -9.13 3.30
C GLN A 27 6.06 -10.00 4.50
N ASP A 28 4.84 -10.53 4.51
CA ASP A 28 4.45 -11.71 5.26
C ASP A 28 3.54 -12.64 4.42
N GLU A 29 2.85 -13.58 5.06
CA GLU A 29 1.98 -14.55 4.37
C GLU A 29 0.71 -13.93 3.76
N TYR A 30 0.30 -12.75 4.23
CA TYR A 30 -0.93 -12.07 3.82
C TYR A 30 -0.66 -10.76 3.08
N PHE A 31 0.39 -10.02 3.46
CA PHE A 31 0.72 -8.68 2.98
C PHE A 31 2.03 -8.62 2.20
N ASP A 32 2.03 -7.78 1.17
CA ASP A 32 3.23 -7.09 0.70
C ASP A 32 3.06 -5.59 0.94
N LEU A 33 4.04 -4.99 1.61
CA LEU A 33 4.16 -3.55 1.75
C LEU A 33 5.40 -3.07 1.00
N ILE A 34 5.19 -2.26 -0.02
CA ILE A 34 6.26 -1.59 -0.77
C ILE A 34 6.18 -0.10 -0.43
N VAL A 35 7.30 0.49 -0.03
CA VAL A 35 7.39 1.92 0.31
C VAL A 35 8.49 2.56 -0.51
N TRP A 36 8.15 3.66 -1.17
CA TRP A 36 9.07 4.46 -1.98
C TRP A 36 9.38 5.77 -1.29
N TYR A 37 10.66 6.11 -1.24
CA TYR A 37 11.22 7.31 -0.65
C TYR A 37 11.94 8.13 -1.72
N ARG A 38 12.06 9.44 -1.52
CA ARG A 38 13.01 10.24 -2.30
C ARG A 38 14.44 9.72 -2.09
N ASP A 39 15.20 9.62 -3.18
CA ASP A 39 16.57 9.11 -3.20
C ASP A 39 17.62 10.21 -2.95
N ASP A 40 17.30 11.16 -2.07
CA ASP A 40 18.13 12.31 -1.72
C ASP A 40 18.57 12.30 -0.24
N GLY A 41 18.44 11.15 0.43
CA GLY A 41 18.79 10.99 1.84
C GLY A 41 18.21 9.73 2.50
N PRO A 42 18.31 9.63 3.84
CA PRO A 42 17.85 8.44 4.57
C PRO A 42 16.31 8.28 4.52
N PRO A 43 15.81 7.03 4.53
CA PRO A 43 14.38 6.76 4.47
C PRO A 43 13.70 7.25 5.75
N THR A 44 12.91 8.31 5.60
CA THR A 44 12.14 8.98 6.66
C THR A 44 10.72 9.19 6.17
N VAL A 45 9.77 9.37 7.08
CA VAL A 45 8.34 9.48 6.73
C VAL A 45 8.08 10.70 5.83
N GLU A 46 8.79 11.79 6.07
CA GLU A 46 8.73 13.03 5.29
C GLU A 46 9.19 12.86 3.85
N ARG A 47 9.99 11.81 3.58
CA ARG A 47 10.52 11.49 2.25
C ARG A 47 9.71 10.43 1.53
N ILE A 48 8.65 9.87 2.13
CA ILE A 48 7.78 8.90 1.45
C ILE A 48 7.09 9.60 0.27
N VAL A 49 7.34 9.10 -0.93
CA VAL A 49 6.70 9.58 -2.17
C VAL A 49 5.52 8.69 -2.59
N GLY A 50 5.46 7.47 -2.07
CA GLY A 50 4.35 6.57 -2.25
C GLY A 50 4.48 5.29 -1.45
N PHE A 51 3.40 4.53 -1.35
CA PHE A 51 3.44 3.15 -0.90
C PHE A 51 2.36 2.32 -1.59
N GLN A 52 2.56 1.01 -1.59
CA GLN A 52 1.57 0.04 -2.03
C GLN A 52 1.47 -1.07 -0.99
N LEU A 53 0.24 -1.34 -0.54
CA LEU A 53 -0.10 -2.42 0.35
C LEU A 53 -0.94 -3.44 -0.44
N CYS A 54 -0.31 -4.53 -0.85
CA CYS A 54 -1.00 -5.69 -1.42
C CYS A 54 -1.42 -6.62 -0.30
N TYR A 55 -2.61 -7.19 -0.39
CA TYR A 55 -3.17 -8.08 0.63
C TYR A 55 -4.06 -9.14 0.00
N ASP A 56 -4.37 -10.17 0.79
CA ASP A 56 -5.11 -11.35 0.33
C ASP A 56 -4.41 -12.12 -0.80
N ARG A 57 -3.06 -12.21 -0.70
CA ARG A 57 -2.16 -12.88 -1.67
C ARG A 57 -2.53 -14.34 -2.01
N GLN A 58 -3.29 -15.03 -1.16
CA GLN A 58 -3.73 -16.41 -1.36
C GLN A 58 -5.20 -16.52 -1.81
N GLY A 59 -5.86 -15.38 -1.99
CA GLY A 59 -7.28 -15.27 -2.32
C GLY A 59 -7.50 -14.24 -3.44
N ASP A 60 -8.36 -13.26 -3.18
CA ASP A 60 -8.64 -12.15 -4.08
C ASP A 60 -7.62 -11.04 -3.85
N GLU A 61 -6.42 -11.17 -4.43
CA GLU A 61 -5.34 -10.22 -4.21
C GLU A 61 -5.80 -8.80 -4.56
N ARG A 62 -5.59 -7.87 -3.63
CA ARG A 62 -5.96 -6.46 -3.75
C ARG A 62 -4.81 -5.58 -3.35
N ALA A 63 -4.68 -4.43 -3.99
CA ALA A 63 -3.64 -3.45 -3.72
C ALA A 63 -4.27 -2.10 -3.37
N PHE A 64 -3.89 -1.55 -2.21
CA PHE A 64 -4.07 -0.15 -1.90
C PHE A 64 -2.79 0.60 -2.25
N THR A 65 -2.86 1.56 -3.17
CA THR A 65 -1.71 2.37 -3.58
C THR A 65 -1.94 3.81 -3.17
N TRP A 66 -0.96 4.44 -2.55
CA TRP A 66 -0.95 5.87 -2.25
C TRP A 66 0.28 6.52 -2.86
N GLN A 67 0.11 7.71 -3.43
CA GLN A 67 1.18 8.50 -4.03
C GLN A 67 1.04 9.96 -3.60
N ALA A 68 2.14 10.59 -3.23
CA ALA A 68 2.16 11.98 -2.78
C ALA A 68 1.63 12.96 -3.84
N ALA A 69 1.89 12.69 -5.13
CA ALA A 69 1.46 13.54 -6.24
C ALA A 69 0.09 13.14 -6.84
N GLY A 70 -0.40 11.92 -6.58
CA GLY A 70 -1.49 11.31 -7.34
C GLY A 70 -2.70 10.85 -6.52
N GLY A 71 -2.67 11.00 -5.19
CA GLY A 71 -3.74 10.54 -4.30
C GLY A 71 -3.64 9.04 -4.05
N TRP A 72 -4.77 8.32 -4.03
CA TRP A 72 -4.80 6.89 -3.73
C TRP A 72 -5.70 6.12 -4.69
N SER A 73 -5.42 4.83 -4.84
CA SER A 73 -6.24 3.88 -5.59
C SER A 73 -6.36 2.55 -4.84
N HIS A 74 -7.46 1.85 -5.09
CA HIS A 74 -7.69 0.50 -4.59
C HIS A 74 -8.12 -0.38 -5.76
N MET A 75 -7.37 -1.43 -6.03
CA MET A 75 -7.55 -2.29 -7.21
C MET A 75 -7.44 -3.76 -6.83
N ARG A 76 -8.18 -4.62 -7.52
CA ARG A 76 -7.90 -6.06 -7.55
C ARG A 76 -6.66 -6.28 -8.42
N VAL A 77 -5.75 -7.14 -7.98
CA VAL A 77 -4.55 -7.52 -8.73
C VAL A 77 -4.88 -8.78 -9.53
N ASP A 78 -4.99 -8.64 -10.84
CA ASP A 78 -4.93 -9.79 -11.75
C ASP A 78 -3.44 -10.04 -12.06
N GLY A 79 -2.98 -11.29 -12.01
CA GLY A 79 -1.57 -11.72 -11.87
C GLY A 79 -0.56 -11.34 -12.96
N GLY A 80 -0.54 -10.09 -13.42
CA GLY A 80 0.38 -9.57 -14.42
C GLY A 80 0.64 -8.06 -14.37
N ASP A 81 0.22 -7.32 -13.34
CA ASP A 81 0.49 -5.88 -13.24
C ASP A 81 1.77 -5.56 -12.43
N VAL A 82 2.58 -4.65 -12.98
CA VAL A 82 3.79 -4.15 -12.34
C VAL A 82 3.45 -3.09 -11.27
N PRO A 83 4.21 -3.00 -10.17
CA PRO A 83 4.17 -1.83 -9.29
C PRO A 83 4.42 -0.57 -10.13
N PHE A 84 3.56 0.45 -10.01
CA PHE A 84 3.47 1.67 -10.84
C PHE A 84 2.79 1.57 -12.22
N SER A 85 2.20 0.45 -12.60
CA SER A 85 1.24 0.45 -13.72
C SER A 85 0.00 1.24 -13.29
N ILE A 86 -0.10 2.51 -13.71
CA ILE A 86 -1.33 3.29 -13.54
C ILE A 86 -2.35 2.71 -14.52
N LYS A 87 -3.01 1.61 -14.15
CA LYS A 87 -4.32 1.29 -14.74
C LYS A 87 -5.36 2.17 -14.07
N GLN A 88 -5.64 3.26 -14.76
CA GLN A 88 -6.74 4.16 -14.50
C GLN A 88 -8.06 3.37 -14.61
N SER A 89 -8.65 3.02 -13.47
CA SER A 89 -10.09 3.10 -13.18
C SER A 89 -10.36 2.32 -11.89
N PRO A 90 -10.87 2.97 -10.81
CA PRO A 90 -11.40 2.24 -9.67
C PRO A 90 -12.57 1.39 -10.16
N VAL A 91 -12.42 0.08 -10.15
CA VAL A 91 -13.56 -0.82 -10.35
C VAL A 91 -14.29 -0.91 -9.02
N LEU A 92 -15.25 -0.01 -8.82
CA LEU A 92 -16.29 -0.16 -7.80
C LEU A 92 -17.17 -1.33 -8.25
N MET A 93 -16.77 -2.56 -7.90
CA MET A 93 -17.64 -3.72 -8.03
C MET A 93 -18.67 -3.68 -6.90
N PRO A 94 -19.99 -3.78 -7.18
CA PRO A 94 -21.05 -3.70 -6.17
C PRO A 94 -21.14 -4.87 -5.18
N ASP A 95 -20.15 -5.75 -5.07
CA ASP A 95 -20.23 -6.95 -4.23
C ASP A 95 -19.08 -7.05 -3.22
N GLY A 96 -19.18 -6.24 -2.17
CA GLY A 96 -18.43 -6.41 -0.93
C GLY A 96 -17.69 -5.14 -0.54
N GLU A 97 -18.21 -4.47 0.49
CA GLU A 97 -17.59 -3.30 1.11
C GLU A 97 -16.08 -3.48 1.23
N PHE A 98 -15.32 -2.48 0.79
CA PHE A 98 -13.91 -2.36 1.15
C PHE A 98 -13.85 -2.31 2.68
N ARG A 99 -13.63 -3.48 3.32
CA ARG A 99 -13.56 -3.62 4.78
C ARG A 99 -12.23 -3.10 5.28
N THR A 100 -12.02 -1.79 5.13
CA THR A 100 -10.81 -1.10 5.55
C THR A 100 -10.49 -1.43 7.01
N ASP A 101 -11.51 -1.58 7.86
CA ASP A 101 -11.35 -1.97 9.27
C ASP A 101 -10.66 -3.32 9.45
N GLU A 102 -11.06 -4.33 8.69
CA GLU A 102 -10.47 -5.68 8.81
C GLU A 102 -9.03 -5.68 8.30
N VAL A 103 -8.76 -4.98 7.20
CA VAL A 103 -7.40 -4.87 6.64
C VAL A 103 -6.50 -4.06 7.58
N LEU A 104 -7.00 -2.96 8.15
CA LEU A 104 -6.28 -2.13 9.13
C LEU A 104 -5.95 -2.92 10.39
N ALA A 105 -6.91 -3.66 10.95
CA ALA A 105 -6.69 -4.48 12.14
C ALA A 105 -5.57 -5.51 11.91
N ARG A 106 -5.61 -6.22 10.78
CA ARG A 106 -4.54 -7.17 10.40
C ARG A 106 -3.21 -6.47 10.16
N PHE A 107 -3.21 -5.30 9.50
CA PHE A 107 -1.99 -4.55 9.24
C PHE A 107 -1.32 -4.10 10.55
N LEU A 108 -2.09 -3.66 11.54
CA LEU A 108 -1.57 -3.28 12.86
C LEU A 108 -0.90 -4.47 13.57
N GLU A 109 -1.48 -5.66 13.50
CA GLU A 109 -0.87 -6.88 14.05
C GLU A 109 0.43 -7.26 13.31
N ALA A 110 0.40 -7.20 11.98
CA ALA A 110 1.54 -7.57 11.13
C ALA A 110 2.71 -6.58 11.23
N SER A 111 2.43 -5.30 11.50
CA SER A 111 3.40 -4.20 11.49
C SER A 111 4.14 -3.97 12.82
N THR A 112 3.99 -4.86 13.80
CA THR A 112 4.61 -4.77 15.13
C THR A 112 6.14 -4.65 15.14
N ARG A 113 6.82 -5.00 14.05
CA ARG A 113 8.28 -4.87 13.88
C ARG A 113 8.72 -3.70 13.01
N LEU A 114 7.78 -2.96 12.44
CA LEU A 114 8.06 -1.79 11.62
C LEU A 114 8.24 -0.55 12.50
N GLU A 115 8.82 0.49 11.92
CA GLU A 115 9.00 1.77 12.58
C GLU A 115 7.62 2.39 12.91
N PRO A 116 7.35 2.80 14.17
CA PRO A 116 6.03 3.30 14.57
C PRO A 116 5.53 4.48 13.73
N GLN A 117 6.45 5.35 13.29
CA GLN A 117 6.12 6.49 12.43
C GLN A 117 5.66 6.05 11.03
N LEU A 118 6.26 4.99 10.48
CA LEU A 118 5.85 4.41 9.19
C LEU A 118 4.46 3.78 9.30
N VAL A 119 4.21 3.01 10.36
CA VAL A 119 2.90 2.39 10.62
C VAL A 119 1.82 3.46 10.72
N ARG A 120 2.06 4.47 11.56
CA ARG A 120 1.14 5.60 11.74
C ARG A 120 0.83 6.29 10.42
N PHE A 121 1.86 6.58 9.62
CA PHE A 121 1.68 7.22 8.31
C PHE A 121 0.76 6.41 7.39
N ILE A 122 1.00 5.09 7.27
CA ILE A 122 0.19 4.22 6.40
C ILE A 122 -1.25 4.17 6.89
N VAL A 123 -1.47 3.99 8.20
CA VAL A 123 -2.82 3.94 8.80
C VAL A 123 -3.56 5.24 8.56
N GLU A 124 -2.95 6.40 8.83
CA GLU A 124 -3.56 7.72 8.59
C GLU A 124 -3.97 7.90 7.12
N ARG A 125 -3.16 7.42 6.15
CA ARG A 125 -3.53 7.47 4.73
C ARG A 125 -4.67 6.52 4.37
N MET A 126 -4.67 5.31 4.90
CA MET A 126 -5.75 4.34 4.71
C MET A 126 -7.05 4.84 5.34
N GLU A 127 -7.02 5.46 6.52
CA GLU A 127 -8.19 6.04 7.18
C GLU A 127 -8.72 7.28 6.46
N SER A 128 -7.83 8.17 6.01
CA SER A 128 -8.21 9.35 5.23
C SER A 128 -8.89 8.98 3.91
N SER A 129 -8.60 7.80 3.36
CA SER A 129 -9.25 7.29 2.15
C SER A 129 -10.72 6.87 2.37
N ARG A 130 -11.16 6.69 3.62
CA ARG A 130 -12.52 6.25 4.00
C ARG A 130 -13.61 7.31 3.79
N GLY A 131 -13.23 8.59 3.66
CA GLY A 131 -14.17 9.73 3.60
C GLY A 131 -14.07 10.61 2.34
N GLY A 132 -13.19 10.30 1.39
CA GLY A 132 -12.85 11.20 0.29
C GLY A 132 -13.38 10.75 -1.06
N ARG A 133 -14.37 11.48 -1.60
CA ARG A 133 -14.63 11.55 -3.05
C ARG A 133 -13.32 11.88 -3.78
N ARG A 134 -13.16 11.30 -4.98
CA ARG A 134 -12.15 11.68 -5.98
C ARG A 134 -11.91 13.20 -5.95
N THR A 135 -10.69 13.64 -5.66
CA THR A 135 -10.23 14.93 -6.20
C THR A 135 -9.73 14.65 -7.61
N GLN A 136 -10.60 15.03 -8.54
CA GLN A 136 -10.37 15.12 -9.96
C GLN A 136 -9.02 15.80 -10.25
N ALA A 137 -8.21 15.15 -11.09
CA ALA A 137 -7.14 15.82 -11.81
C ALA A 137 -7.78 16.90 -12.68
N GLU A 138 -7.76 18.15 -12.21
CA GLU A 138 -8.07 19.30 -13.05
C GLU A 138 -6.90 19.56 -14.00
N LYS A 139 -7.17 19.31 -15.29
CA LYS A 139 -6.73 20.07 -16.47
C LYS A 139 -5.44 20.91 -16.32
N ARG A 140 -4.36 20.41 -16.93
CA ARG A 140 -3.46 21.14 -17.86
C ARG A 140 -2.93 20.06 -18.81
N MET A 141 -3.14 20.04 -20.12
CA MET A 141 -3.18 21.09 -21.15
C MET A 141 -4.09 20.64 -22.30
#